data_AF-A0A1Y1N6X0-F1
#
_entry.id   AF-A0A1Y1N6X0-F1
#
_cell.length_a   1.000
_cell.length_b   1.000
_cell.length_c   1.000
_cell.angle_alpha   90.00
_cell.angle_beta   90.00
_cell.angle_gamma   90.00
#
_symmetry.space_group_name_H-M   'P 1'
#
loop_
_entity.id
_entity.type
_entity.pdbx_description
1 polymer ?
#
loop_
_entity_poly.entity_id
_entity_poly.type
_entity_poly.pdbx_seq_one_letter_code
_entity_poly.pdbx_strand_id
1 'polypeptide(L)'
;MSFFIDSGDGENIPTNSDLIINTTCPPPENEDPNTTIKEMLSQYKTCLTPLNSKLKSKHNSMFDTFAMEMGWSDHVSRSRKKEKEVIDIDTSQTRRNVNDLLNKSVLTPEFETLTQVPPYEVAETRLRLQRQRERAKTKGAKWYGLPATELTKEVKDDLQILQMRSVLDPKRFYKKNDLSVLPKYFQIGKVMDSPLEFYNNRLTKKEKKETLVDELLADAEFNRYNKRKYKEIIEEKQGKAWKQAKKRRRNKNKSK
;
A
#
# COMPACT_ATOMS: atom_id res chain seq x y z
N MET A 1 -36.29 -42.24 -4.28
CA MET A 1 -35.50 -43.41 -4.71
C MET A 1 -34.05 -43.21 -4.28
N SER A 2 -33.63 -43.96 -3.28
CA SER A 2 -32.25 -44.19 -2.89
C SER A 2 -31.60 -45.21 -3.85
N PHE A 3 -30.37 -44.95 -4.30
CA PHE A 3 -29.40 -45.98 -4.65
C PHE A 3 -28.00 -45.56 -4.20
N PHE A 4 -27.21 -46.56 -3.87
CA PHE A 4 -26.08 -46.61 -2.93
C PHE A 4 -24.77 -46.85 -3.68
N ILE A 5 -23.67 -46.25 -3.19
CA ILE A 5 -22.25 -46.70 -3.15
C ILE A 5 -21.54 -47.05 -4.48
N ASP A 6 -20.39 -46.41 -4.78
CA ASP A 6 -19.07 -46.98 -4.41
C ASP A 6 -17.90 -45.98 -4.47
N SER A 7 -16.86 -46.31 -3.70
CA SER A 7 -15.67 -45.55 -3.35
C SER A 7 -14.48 -45.89 -4.25
N GLY A 8 -13.59 -44.91 -4.41
CA GLY A 8 -12.12 -45.07 -4.42
C GLY A 8 -11.47 -45.78 -5.59
N ASP A 9 -10.56 -45.06 -6.28
CA ASP A 9 -9.26 -45.49 -6.85
C ASP A 9 -8.67 -44.23 -7.53
N GLY A 10 -7.54 -43.65 -7.13
CA GLY A 10 -6.20 -44.22 -7.35
C GLY A 10 -5.55 -43.57 -8.58
N GLU A 11 -5.19 -42.28 -8.51
CA GLU A 11 -4.51 -41.57 -9.61
C GLU A 11 -3.06 -42.06 -9.76
N ASN A 12 -2.82 -42.84 -10.82
CA ASN A 12 -1.49 -43.24 -11.29
C ASN A 12 -0.96 -42.19 -12.28
N ILE A 13 0.26 -41.73 -12.01
CA ILE A 13 1.05 -40.79 -12.82
C ILE A 13 1.60 -41.54 -14.05
N PRO A 14 1.46 -41.02 -15.29
CA PRO A 14 2.07 -41.64 -16.45
C PRO A 14 3.58 -41.32 -16.52
N THR A 15 4.39 -42.37 -16.52
CA THR A 15 5.82 -42.33 -16.82
C THR A 15 6.05 -42.25 -18.33
N ASN A 16 6.85 -41.27 -18.74
CA ASN A 16 7.36 -41.10 -20.11
C ASN A 16 8.32 -42.25 -20.49
N SER A 17 7.77 -43.33 -21.01
CA SER A 17 8.47 -44.21 -21.95
C SER A 17 7.81 -43.99 -23.30
N ASP A 18 8.53 -43.39 -24.25
CA ASP A 18 8.47 -43.69 -25.68
C ASP A 18 9.02 -42.51 -26.49
N LEU A 19 10.36 -42.37 -26.53
CA LEU A 19 11.06 -41.83 -27.71
C LEU A 19 12.44 -42.49 -27.80
N ILE A 20 12.43 -43.74 -28.28
CA ILE A 20 13.63 -44.40 -28.81
C ILE A 20 13.89 -43.81 -30.20
N ILE A 21 14.97 -43.03 -30.33
CA ILE A 21 15.60 -42.77 -31.62
C ILE A 21 16.90 -43.56 -31.62
N ASN A 22 16.87 -44.73 -32.27
CA ASN A 22 18.07 -45.51 -32.55
C ASN A 22 18.93 -44.74 -33.55
N THR A 23 20.12 -44.30 -33.11
CA THR A 23 21.25 -44.06 -34.00
C THR A 23 22.45 -44.82 -33.46
N THR A 24 22.67 -45.99 -34.02
CA THR A 24 23.94 -46.70 -33.94
C THR A 24 24.94 -45.95 -34.82
N CYS A 25 26.01 -45.44 -34.24
CA CYS A 25 27.27 -45.19 -34.94
C CYS A 25 28.38 -45.89 -34.14
N PRO A 26 29.25 -46.68 -34.80
CA PRO A 26 30.30 -47.41 -34.10
C PRO A 26 31.37 -46.43 -33.57
N PRO A 27 32.07 -46.79 -32.48
CA PRO A 27 33.09 -45.92 -31.89
C PRO A 27 34.34 -45.88 -32.80
N PRO A 28 34.88 -44.70 -33.14
CA PRO A 28 36.22 -44.62 -33.69
C PRO A 28 37.25 -44.89 -32.59
N GLU A 29 38.20 -45.73 -32.94
CA GLU A 29 39.29 -46.24 -32.11
C GLU A 29 40.32 -45.14 -31.78
N ASN A 30 40.74 -45.10 -30.51
CA ASN A 30 41.99 -44.53 -29.99
C ASN A 30 42.41 -43.12 -30.46
N GLU A 31 41.88 -42.07 -29.82
CA GLU A 31 42.57 -40.79 -29.76
C GLU A 31 42.55 -40.21 -28.33
N ASP A 32 43.71 -39.73 -27.87
CA ASP A 32 43.88 -39.14 -26.54
C ASP A 32 42.91 -37.95 -26.35
N PRO A 33 42.19 -37.86 -25.21
CA PRO A 33 41.13 -36.86 -25.00
C PRO A 33 41.61 -35.41 -25.08
N ASN A 34 42.91 -35.18 -24.88
CA ASN A 34 43.53 -33.86 -25.00
C ASN A 34 43.68 -33.38 -26.45
N THR A 35 43.72 -34.30 -27.42
CA THR A 35 43.87 -34.00 -28.85
C THR A 35 42.54 -33.53 -29.43
N THR A 36 41.45 -34.22 -29.09
CA THR A 36 40.08 -33.85 -29.48
C THR A 36 39.67 -32.49 -28.93
N ILE A 37 40.04 -32.18 -27.67
CA ILE A 37 39.78 -30.86 -27.07
C ILE A 37 40.57 -29.75 -27.79
N LYS A 38 41.82 -30.01 -28.20
CA LYS A 38 42.62 -29.06 -28.97
C LYS A 38 42.04 -28.81 -30.36
N GLU A 39 41.55 -29.85 -31.03
CA GLU A 39 40.89 -29.71 -32.34
C GLU A 39 39.61 -28.88 -32.25
N MET A 40 38.76 -29.17 -31.25
CA MET A 40 37.52 -28.41 -30.98
C MET A 40 37.80 -26.94 -30.70
N LEU A 41 38.84 -26.63 -29.91
CA LEU A 41 39.27 -25.26 -29.65
C LEU A 41 39.86 -24.59 -30.88
N SER A 42 40.56 -25.34 -31.76
CA SER A 42 41.10 -24.81 -33.02
C SER A 42 39.96 -24.46 -33.99
N GLN A 43 38.95 -25.31 -34.11
CA GLN A 43 37.76 -25.08 -34.93
C GLN A 43 36.99 -23.85 -34.45
N TYR A 44 36.81 -23.70 -33.14
CA TYR A 44 36.15 -22.52 -32.58
C TYR A 44 36.93 -21.22 -32.85
N LYS A 45 38.28 -21.29 -32.84
CA LYS A 45 39.15 -20.14 -33.10
C LYS A 45 39.14 -19.74 -34.59
N THR A 46 39.01 -20.70 -35.51
CA THR A 46 38.82 -20.41 -36.94
C THR A 46 37.46 -19.80 -37.25
N CYS A 47 36.42 -20.12 -36.48
CA CYS A 47 35.08 -19.54 -36.65
C CYS A 47 34.95 -18.11 -36.12
N LEU A 48 35.88 -17.67 -35.26
CA LEU A 48 35.87 -16.34 -34.63
C LEU A 48 36.79 -15.32 -35.31
N THR A 49 37.54 -15.68 -36.35
CA THR A 49 38.27 -14.69 -37.15
C THR A 49 37.29 -13.96 -38.08
N PRO A 50 37.13 -12.64 -37.99
CA PRO A 50 36.24 -11.91 -38.87
C PRO A 50 36.74 -12.00 -40.31
N LEU A 51 35.84 -12.27 -41.25
CA LEU A 51 36.06 -12.08 -42.68
C LEU A 51 36.46 -10.62 -42.91
N ASN A 52 37.75 -10.37 -43.04
CA ASN A 52 38.26 -9.06 -43.43
C ASN A 52 38.08 -8.92 -44.96
N SER A 53 36.83 -8.81 -45.40
CA SER A 53 36.50 -8.39 -46.76
C SER A 53 36.43 -6.87 -46.78
N LYS A 54 37.33 -6.29 -47.57
CA LYS A 54 37.49 -4.85 -47.75
C LYS A 54 36.32 -4.30 -48.57
N LEU A 55 35.14 -4.15 -47.97
CA LEU A 55 34.00 -3.48 -48.59
C LEU A 55 34.06 -1.98 -48.31
N LYS A 56 34.65 -1.23 -49.26
CA LYS A 56 34.44 0.21 -49.34
C LYS A 56 33.02 0.47 -49.87
N SER A 57 32.05 0.68 -49.01
CA SER A 57 30.74 1.22 -49.40
C SER A 57 30.63 2.67 -48.97
N LYS A 58 30.81 3.58 -49.93
CA LYS A 58 30.21 4.92 -49.84
C LYS A 58 28.71 4.73 -50.03
N HIS A 59 27.90 5.08 -49.04
CA HIS A 59 26.58 5.71 -49.19
C HIS A 59 26.00 5.98 -47.80
N ASN A 60 25.72 7.25 -47.53
CA ASN A 60 25.08 7.76 -46.31
C ASN A 60 23.75 7.04 -46.12
N SER A 61 23.60 6.32 -45.01
CA SER A 61 22.35 5.62 -44.73
C SER A 61 21.29 6.63 -44.29
N MET A 62 20.06 6.44 -44.76
CA MET A 62 18.88 7.18 -44.31
C MET A 62 18.70 7.13 -42.77
N PHE A 63 19.31 6.12 -42.14
CA PHE A 63 19.38 5.97 -40.70
C PHE A 63 20.36 6.94 -40.04
N ASP A 64 21.50 7.25 -40.67
CA ASP A 64 22.46 8.24 -40.15
C ASP A 64 21.87 9.65 -40.17
N THR A 65 21.11 9.98 -41.23
CA THR A 65 20.42 11.28 -41.32
C THR A 65 19.33 11.41 -40.26
N PHE A 66 18.57 10.33 -39.99
CA PHE A 66 17.57 10.32 -38.93
C PHE A 66 18.20 10.41 -37.53
N ALA A 67 19.32 9.72 -37.31
CA ALA A 67 20.06 9.78 -36.05
C ALA A 67 20.66 11.18 -35.80
N MET A 68 21.10 11.88 -36.86
CA MET A 68 21.49 13.30 -36.77
C MET A 68 20.30 14.21 -36.46
N GLU A 69 19.16 14.00 -37.13
CA GLU A 69 17.95 14.81 -36.96
C GLU A 69 17.36 14.71 -35.54
N MET A 70 17.43 13.53 -34.93
CA MET A 70 16.99 13.30 -33.54
C MET A 70 18.03 13.70 -32.48
N GLY A 71 19.20 14.21 -32.90
CA GLY A 71 20.29 14.62 -32.01
C GLY A 71 20.96 13.45 -31.28
N TRP A 72 20.88 12.23 -31.84
CA TRP A 72 21.45 11.02 -31.25
C TRP A 72 22.89 10.76 -31.70
N SER A 73 23.33 11.41 -32.78
CA SER A 73 24.73 11.36 -33.21
C SER A 73 25.55 12.43 -32.51
N ASP A 74 26.32 12.03 -31.50
CA ASP A 74 27.24 12.89 -30.76
C ASP A 74 28.56 13.04 -31.55
N HIS A 75 28.64 14.01 -32.47
CA HIS A 75 29.90 14.38 -33.11
C HIS A 75 30.68 15.35 -32.21
N VAL A 76 31.10 14.85 -31.06
CA VAL A 76 32.17 15.45 -30.26
C VAL A 76 33.35 14.51 -30.31
N SER A 77 34.26 14.76 -31.25
CA SER A 77 35.63 14.25 -31.23
C SER A 77 36.41 14.88 -30.08
N ARG A 78 35.99 14.62 -28.84
CA ARG A 78 36.84 14.82 -27.67
C ARG A 78 37.84 13.68 -27.68
N SER A 79 39.01 13.97 -28.21
CA SER A 79 40.22 13.18 -28.01
C SER A 79 40.51 13.13 -26.50
N ARG A 80 39.84 12.22 -25.77
CA ARG A 80 40.23 11.88 -24.40
C ARG A 80 41.54 11.14 -24.53
N LYS A 81 42.65 11.83 -24.27
CA LYS A 81 43.88 11.18 -23.81
C LYS A 81 43.45 10.25 -22.66
N LYS A 82 43.47 8.94 -22.91
CA LYS A 82 43.48 7.96 -21.82
C LYS A 82 44.89 8.01 -21.23
N GLU A 83 45.11 8.99 -20.36
CA GLU A 83 46.15 8.84 -19.36
C GLU A 83 45.72 7.64 -18.51
N LYS A 84 46.53 6.59 -18.53
CA LYS A 84 46.41 5.50 -17.57
C LYS A 84 46.83 6.09 -16.24
N GLU A 85 45.88 6.70 -15.52
CA GLU A 85 46.04 6.85 -14.08
C GLU A 85 46.08 5.43 -13.52
N VAL A 86 47.30 4.97 -13.20
CA VAL A 86 47.49 3.87 -12.29
C VAL A 86 46.90 4.37 -10.98
N ILE A 87 45.71 3.87 -10.64
CA ILE A 87 45.20 4.01 -9.29
C ILE A 87 46.17 3.18 -8.43
N ASP A 88 47.14 3.85 -7.82
CA ASP A 88 47.88 3.28 -6.71
C ASP A 88 46.84 3.00 -5.63
N ILE A 89 46.44 1.74 -5.49
CA ILE A 89 45.58 1.29 -4.41
C ILE A 89 46.43 1.35 -3.15
N ASP A 90 46.50 2.54 -2.56
CA ASP A 90 47.10 2.75 -1.25
C ASP A 90 46.30 1.90 -0.25
N THR A 91 46.83 0.72 0.05
CA THR A 91 46.20 -0.31 0.87
C THR A 91 46.13 0.12 2.35
N SER A 92 46.68 1.29 2.67
CA SER A 92 46.79 1.80 4.04
C SER A 92 45.61 2.68 4.50
N GLN A 93 44.76 3.21 3.59
CA GLN A 93 43.70 4.17 3.95
C GLN A 93 42.26 3.65 3.84
N THR A 94 42.03 2.43 3.39
CA THR A 94 40.68 1.89 3.14
C THR A 94 40.15 0.99 4.27
N ARG A 95 40.29 1.41 5.54
CA ARG A 95 39.44 0.85 6.61
C ARG A 95 38.06 1.51 6.55
N ARG A 96 37.29 1.23 5.49
CA ARG A 96 35.85 1.52 5.50
C ARG A 96 35.23 0.62 6.56
N ASN A 97 34.36 1.17 7.41
CA ASN A 97 33.69 0.36 8.42
C ASN A 97 32.99 -0.81 7.72
N VAL A 98 33.22 -2.03 8.20
CA VAL A 98 32.62 -3.24 7.62
C VAL A 98 31.10 -3.13 7.61
N ASN A 99 30.51 -2.52 8.64
CA ASN A 99 29.07 -2.23 8.72
C ASN A 99 28.60 -1.34 7.54
N ASP A 100 29.36 -0.30 7.20
CA ASP A 100 29.02 0.60 6.09
C ASP A 100 29.06 -0.12 4.73
N LEU A 101 29.95 -1.10 4.58
CA LEU A 101 30.05 -1.96 3.40
C LEU A 101 28.90 -2.98 3.35
N LEU A 102 28.48 -3.52 4.50
CA LEU A 102 27.43 -4.53 4.62
C LEU A 102 26.01 -3.95 4.62
N ASN A 103 25.84 -2.62 4.69
CA ASN A 103 24.53 -1.95 4.69
C ASN A 103 23.64 -2.29 3.47
N LYS A 104 24.22 -2.75 2.35
CA LYS A 104 23.48 -3.18 1.14
C LYS A 104 23.33 -4.69 1.01
N SER A 105 23.91 -5.46 1.93
CA SER A 105 23.85 -6.92 1.91
C SER A 105 22.51 -7.42 2.47
N VAL A 106 22.12 -8.64 2.10
CA VAL A 106 20.92 -9.33 2.62
C VAL A 106 21.10 -9.74 4.09
N LEU A 107 22.36 -9.88 4.54
CA LEU A 107 22.73 -10.31 5.88
C LEU A 107 22.83 -9.10 6.82
N THR A 108 21.69 -8.52 7.15
CA THR A 108 21.60 -7.51 8.21
C THR A 108 21.55 -8.20 9.59
N PRO A 109 21.99 -7.56 10.68
CA PRO A 109 21.86 -8.14 12.03
C PRO A 109 20.40 -8.49 12.40
N GLU A 110 19.43 -7.76 11.85
CA GLU A 110 17.99 -8.08 11.99
C GLU A 110 17.61 -9.40 11.32
N PHE A 111 18.33 -9.84 10.28
CA PHE A 111 18.09 -11.10 9.58
C PHE A 111 18.17 -12.32 10.50
N GLU A 112 19.09 -12.29 11.49
CA GLU A 112 19.25 -13.37 12.46
C GLU A 112 18.05 -13.53 13.40
N THR A 113 17.29 -12.45 13.61
CA THR A 113 16.10 -12.46 14.49
C THR A 113 14.84 -12.97 13.79
N LEU A 114 14.86 -13.08 12.46
CA LEU A 114 13.72 -13.51 11.67
C LEU A 114 13.51 -15.03 11.82
N THR A 115 12.29 -15.43 12.18
CA THR A 115 11.92 -16.86 12.28
C THR A 115 11.92 -17.56 10.91
N GLN A 116 11.78 -16.81 9.82
CA GLN A 116 11.80 -17.32 8.45
C GLN A 116 12.40 -16.27 7.51
N VAL A 117 13.15 -16.74 6.50
CA VAL A 117 13.74 -15.88 5.47
C VAL A 117 12.60 -15.27 4.62
N PRO A 118 12.59 -13.95 4.39
CA PRO A 118 11.59 -13.34 3.53
C PRO A 118 11.72 -13.87 2.09
N PRO A 119 10.60 -14.10 1.38
CA PRO A 119 10.66 -14.58 0.01
C PRO A 119 11.32 -13.54 -0.91
N TYR A 120 12.19 -14.00 -1.81
CA TYR A 120 12.91 -13.14 -2.76
C TYR A 120 11.95 -12.39 -3.70
N GLU A 121 10.91 -13.08 -4.17
CA GLU A 121 9.85 -12.52 -5.00
C GLU A 121 8.51 -12.59 -4.28
N VAL A 122 7.77 -11.49 -4.31
CA VAL A 122 6.45 -11.39 -3.71
C VAL A 122 5.42 -11.43 -4.82
N ALA A 123 4.44 -12.33 -4.71
CA ALA A 123 3.34 -12.41 -5.68
C ALA A 123 2.67 -11.05 -5.91
N GLU A 124 2.36 -10.73 -7.16
CA GLU A 124 1.78 -9.42 -7.54
C GLU A 124 0.50 -9.09 -6.78
N THR A 125 -0.31 -10.11 -6.49
CA THR A 125 -1.55 -9.99 -5.69
C THR A 125 -1.27 -9.48 -4.28
N ARG A 126 -0.22 -9.98 -3.63
CA ARG A 126 0.22 -9.56 -2.29
C ARG A 126 0.76 -8.13 -2.33
N LEU A 127 1.53 -7.76 -3.35
CA LEU A 127 1.99 -6.38 -3.57
C LEU A 127 0.81 -5.43 -3.79
N ARG A 128 -0.18 -5.82 -4.60
CA ARG A 128 -1.40 -5.03 -4.84
C ARG A 128 -2.20 -4.83 -3.56
N LEU A 129 -2.32 -5.87 -2.72
CA LEU A 129 -3.01 -5.78 -1.43
C LEU A 129 -2.25 -4.87 -0.45
N GLN A 130 -0.93 -4.95 -0.41
CA GLN A 130 -0.10 -4.08 0.42
C GLN A 130 -0.26 -2.60 0.01
N ARG A 131 -0.17 -2.29 -1.29
CA ARG A 131 -0.44 -0.93 -1.81
C ARG A 131 -1.86 -0.46 -1.52
N GLN A 132 -2.84 -1.36 -1.50
CA GLN A 132 -4.22 -1.01 -1.10
C GLN A 132 -4.30 -0.69 0.39
N ARG A 133 -3.65 -1.46 1.26
CA ARG A 133 -3.58 -1.19 2.70
C ARG A 133 -2.89 0.15 2.98
N GLU A 134 -1.75 0.42 2.33
CA GLU A 134 -1.03 1.69 2.43
C GLU A 134 -1.89 2.87 1.98
N ARG A 135 -2.57 2.74 0.82
CA ARG A 135 -3.54 3.74 0.38
C ARG A 135 -4.72 3.89 1.33
N ALA A 136 -5.19 2.83 1.98
CA ALA A 136 -6.31 2.90 2.91
C ALA A 136 -5.98 3.61 4.24
N LYS A 137 -4.68 3.80 4.56
CA LYS A 137 -4.22 4.56 5.73
C LYS A 137 -4.44 6.05 5.59
N THR A 138 -4.49 6.58 4.37
CA THR A 138 -4.66 8.02 4.12
C THR A 138 -5.73 8.27 3.07
N LYS A 139 -6.33 9.46 3.04
CA LYS A 139 -7.30 9.81 1.99
C LYS A 139 -6.63 10.09 0.64
N GLY A 140 -5.29 10.19 0.61
CA GLY A 140 -4.46 10.40 -0.57
C GLY A 140 -3.91 11.83 -0.71
N ALA A 141 -3.08 12.04 -1.73
CA ALA A 141 -2.35 13.31 -1.96
C ALA A 141 -3.28 14.50 -2.24
N LYS A 142 -4.42 14.29 -2.92
CA LYS A 142 -5.43 15.33 -3.16
C LYS A 142 -5.98 15.94 -1.87
N TRP A 143 -5.89 15.21 -0.76
CA TRP A 143 -6.33 15.66 0.55
C TRP A 143 -5.16 15.69 1.54
N TYR A 144 -4.00 16.16 1.08
CA TYR A 144 -2.78 16.39 1.86
C TYR A 144 -2.38 15.22 2.79
N GLY A 145 -2.69 13.98 2.40
CA GLY A 145 -2.36 12.80 3.19
C GLY A 145 -3.15 12.66 4.50
N LEU A 146 -4.38 13.18 4.58
CA LEU A 146 -5.21 13.07 5.79
C LEU A 146 -5.32 11.61 6.27
N PRO A 147 -4.90 11.30 7.50
CA PRO A 147 -4.86 9.93 8.01
C PRO A 147 -6.25 9.37 8.31
N ALA A 148 -6.35 8.04 8.33
CA ALA A 148 -7.47 7.32 8.92
C ALA A 148 -7.23 7.20 10.42
N THR A 149 -7.77 8.15 11.18
CA THR A 149 -7.70 8.17 12.63
C THR A 149 -8.53 7.05 13.25
N GLU A 150 -8.06 6.52 14.37
CA GLU A 150 -8.78 5.48 15.11
C GLU A 150 -10.02 6.05 15.79
N LEU A 151 -11.10 5.26 15.80
CA LEU A 151 -12.36 5.63 16.44
C LEU A 151 -12.32 5.23 17.92
N THR A 152 -11.63 6.02 18.73
CA THR A 152 -11.73 5.91 20.20
C THR A 152 -13.15 6.27 20.66
N LYS A 153 -13.51 5.90 21.89
CA LYS A 153 -14.87 6.12 22.39
C LYS A 153 -15.22 7.62 22.48
N GLU A 154 -14.31 8.43 23.00
CA GLU A 154 -14.46 9.90 23.11
C GLU A 154 -14.65 10.55 21.73
N VAL A 155 -13.78 10.18 20.78
CA VAL A 155 -13.84 10.67 19.40
C VAL A 155 -15.15 10.28 18.71
N LYS A 156 -15.63 9.06 18.97
CA LYS A 156 -16.91 8.61 18.45
C LYS A 156 -18.07 9.43 19.02
N ASP A 157 -18.04 9.74 20.31
CA ASP A 157 -19.08 10.54 20.97
C ASP A 157 -19.08 11.97 20.42
N ASP A 158 -17.91 12.60 20.24
CA ASP A 158 -17.76 13.91 19.59
C ASP A 158 -18.35 13.92 18.15
N LEU A 159 -18.03 12.90 17.35
CA LEU A 159 -18.55 12.79 15.99
C LEU A 159 -20.08 12.58 15.95
N GLN A 160 -20.64 11.84 16.91
CA GLN A 160 -22.09 11.67 17.04
C GLN A 160 -22.77 12.98 17.43
N ILE A 161 -22.19 13.76 18.33
CA ILE A 161 -22.69 15.09 18.68
C ILE A 161 -22.70 16.00 17.44
N LEU A 162 -21.64 15.97 16.64
CA LEU A 162 -21.59 16.76 15.41
C LEU A 162 -22.68 16.35 14.41
N GLN A 163 -23.00 15.05 14.34
CA GLN A 163 -24.11 14.54 13.56
C GLN A 163 -25.46 15.04 14.10
N MET A 164 -25.63 15.08 15.43
CA MET A 164 -26.86 15.54 16.08
C MET A 164 -26.93 17.06 16.29
N ARG A 165 -26.04 17.85 15.67
CA ARG A 165 -25.94 19.31 15.88
C ARG A 165 -27.23 20.09 15.70
N SER A 166 -28.17 19.59 14.89
CA SER A 166 -29.48 20.21 14.67
C SER A 166 -30.40 20.19 15.89
N VAL A 167 -30.14 19.31 16.87
CA VAL A 167 -30.98 19.13 18.06
C VAL A 167 -30.36 19.82 19.29
N LEU A 168 -29.07 20.16 19.23
CA LEU A 168 -28.33 20.70 20.37
C LEU A 168 -28.84 22.08 20.79
N ASP A 169 -29.04 22.99 19.84
CA ASP A 169 -29.53 24.35 20.08
C ASP A 169 -30.86 24.57 19.34
N PRO A 170 -31.97 24.87 20.05
CA PRO A 170 -33.27 25.12 19.42
C PRO A 170 -33.30 26.37 18.55
N LYS A 171 -32.35 27.30 18.70
CA LYS A 171 -32.29 28.56 17.94
C LYS A 171 -31.47 28.43 16.66
N ARG A 172 -30.65 27.38 16.53
CA ARG A 172 -29.75 27.21 15.39
C ARG A 172 -30.19 26.04 14.53
N PHE A 173 -30.60 26.37 13.31
CA PHE A 173 -30.95 25.37 12.30
C PHE A 173 -29.78 25.16 11.35
N TYR A 174 -29.29 23.92 11.28
CA TYR A 174 -28.24 23.52 10.35
C TYR A 174 -28.82 22.77 9.15
N LYS A 175 -28.05 22.74 8.06
CA LYS A 175 -28.31 21.83 6.95
C LYS A 175 -28.25 20.37 7.44
N LYS A 176 -29.16 19.54 6.94
CA LYS A 176 -29.20 18.10 7.21
C LYS A 176 -27.89 17.44 6.78
N ASN A 177 -27.48 16.39 7.50
CA ASN A 177 -26.29 15.63 7.14
C ASN A 177 -26.59 14.69 5.98
N ASP A 178 -25.68 14.63 5.02
CA ASP A 178 -25.81 13.78 3.84
C ASP A 178 -25.53 12.30 4.16
N LEU A 179 -24.67 12.04 5.16
CA LEU A 179 -24.23 10.71 5.55
C LEU A 179 -24.74 10.35 6.95
N SER A 180 -25.30 9.15 7.06
CA SER A 180 -25.68 8.55 8.35
C SER A 180 -24.49 7.90 9.06
N VAL A 181 -23.43 7.54 8.33
CA VAL A 181 -22.24 6.86 8.83
C VAL A 181 -21.16 7.88 9.23
N LEU A 182 -20.42 7.57 10.29
CA LEU A 182 -19.29 8.39 10.72
C LEU A 182 -18.18 8.42 9.67
N PRO A 183 -17.50 9.57 9.48
CA PRO A 183 -16.42 9.68 8.51
C PRO A 183 -15.22 8.79 8.89
N LYS A 184 -14.62 8.13 7.90
CA LYS A 184 -13.43 7.28 8.11
C LYS A 184 -12.13 8.08 8.28
N TYR A 185 -11.97 9.15 7.50
CA TYR A 185 -10.77 9.99 7.52
C TYR A 185 -11.16 11.34 8.12
N PHE A 186 -10.58 11.69 9.26
CA PHE A 186 -10.82 12.95 9.94
C PHE A 186 -9.59 13.33 10.77
N GLN A 187 -9.56 14.58 11.24
CA GLN A 187 -8.55 15.06 12.17
C GLN A 187 -9.24 16.02 13.14
N ILE A 188 -8.87 15.93 14.41
CA ILE A 188 -9.36 16.83 15.45
C ILE A 188 -8.30 17.89 15.67
N GLY A 189 -8.71 19.15 15.60
CA GLY A 189 -7.84 20.31 15.81
C GLY A 189 -8.48 21.27 16.81
N LYS A 190 -7.65 22.14 17.39
CA LYS A 190 -8.09 23.21 18.29
C LYS A 190 -8.02 24.54 17.56
N VAL A 191 -9.03 25.38 17.77
CA VAL A 191 -9.04 26.75 17.22
C VAL A 191 -8.02 27.58 18.00
N MET A 192 -7.13 28.25 17.28
CA MET A 192 -6.14 29.15 17.87
C MET A 192 -6.73 30.57 17.97
N ASP A 193 -6.56 31.19 19.14
CA ASP A 193 -7.08 32.53 19.39
C ASP A 193 -6.37 33.56 18.48
N SER A 194 -7.13 34.49 17.90
CA SER A 194 -6.55 35.62 17.14
C SER A 194 -5.96 36.66 18.09
N PRO A 195 -4.75 37.19 17.84
CA PRO A 195 -4.18 38.26 18.66
C PRO A 195 -4.99 39.56 18.67
N LEU A 196 -5.85 39.77 17.68
CA LEU A 196 -6.61 41.02 17.51
C LEU A 196 -7.90 41.08 18.35
N GLU A 197 -8.44 39.93 18.77
CA GLU A 197 -9.73 39.85 19.44
C GLU A 197 -9.60 39.15 20.80
N PHE A 198 -9.38 39.94 21.84
CA PHE A 198 -9.07 39.42 23.17
C PHE A 198 -10.31 39.08 24.01
N TYR A 199 -11.39 39.86 23.90
CA TYR A 199 -12.47 39.84 24.90
C TYR A 199 -13.69 38.98 24.52
N ASN A 200 -14.03 38.86 23.23
CA ASN A 200 -15.31 38.26 22.83
C ASN A 200 -15.17 36.80 22.40
N ASN A 201 -14.20 36.50 21.52
CA ASN A 201 -14.06 35.16 20.94
C ASN A 201 -13.11 34.26 21.74
N ARG A 202 -12.39 34.80 22.71
CA ARG A 202 -11.38 34.06 23.46
C ARG A 202 -11.98 33.38 24.68
N LEU A 203 -11.84 32.06 24.74
CA LEU A 203 -12.22 31.28 25.92
C LEU A 203 -11.15 31.35 27.01
N THR A 204 -11.59 31.42 28.27
CA THR A 204 -10.69 31.31 29.42
C THR A 204 -10.16 29.88 29.58
N LYS A 205 -9.04 29.70 30.31
CA LYS A 205 -8.45 28.37 30.55
C LYS A 205 -9.41 27.38 31.21
N LYS A 206 -10.41 27.87 31.96
CA LYS A 206 -11.39 27.02 32.65
C LYS A 206 -12.48 26.50 31.71
N GLU A 207 -12.85 27.32 30.73
CA GLU A 207 -13.86 27.00 29.72
C GLU A 207 -13.30 26.08 28.64
N LYS A 208 -12.03 26.24 28.26
CA LYS A 208 -11.35 25.34 27.32
C LYS A 208 -11.29 23.91 27.87
N LYS A 209 -11.88 22.94 27.16
CA LYS A 209 -11.80 21.51 27.50
C LYS A 209 -11.00 20.73 26.45
N GLU A 210 -10.87 19.43 26.69
CA GLU A 210 -10.15 18.53 25.79
C GLU A 210 -11.05 18.02 24.66
N THR A 211 -12.29 17.66 24.98
CA THR A 211 -13.28 17.12 24.04
C THR A 211 -14.47 18.08 23.85
N LEU A 212 -15.19 17.95 22.73
CA LEU A 212 -16.38 18.76 22.46
C LEU A 212 -17.53 18.39 23.41
N VAL A 213 -17.67 17.10 23.72
CA VAL A 213 -18.65 16.61 24.71
C VAL A 213 -18.45 17.30 26.06
N ASP A 214 -17.21 17.41 26.54
CA ASP A 214 -16.90 17.99 27.84
C ASP A 214 -17.22 19.49 27.91
N GLU A 215 -17.03 20.22 26.80
CA GLU A 215 -17.43 21.64 26.71
C GLU A 215 -18.94 21.79 26.89
N LEU A 216 -19.72 20.92 26.23
CA LEU A 216 -21.18 20.93 26.34
C LEU A 216 -21.66 20.52 27.74
N LEU A 217 -20.99 19.55 28.38
CA LEU A 217 -21.32 19.14 29.74
C LEU A 217 -20.97 20.21 30.78
N ALA A 218 -19.98 21.06 30.51
CA ALA A 218 -19.64 22.19 31.36
C ALA A 218 -20.66 23.34 31.28
N ASP A 219 -21.41 23.45 30.18
CA ASP A 219 -22.44 24.47 30.01
C ASP A 219 -23.71 24.18 30.84
N ALA A 220 -23.99 25.05 31.81
CA ALA A 220 -25.13 24.94 32.69
C ALA A 220 -26.48 25.19 31.98
N GLU A 221 -26.52 26.07 30.97
CA GLU A 221 -27.76 26.38 30.24
C GLU A 221 -28.16 25.19 29.37
N PHE A 222 -27.19 24.66 28.62
CA PHE A 222 -27.36 23.46 27.81
C PHE A 222 -27.90 22.28 28.64
N ASN A 223 -27.30 22.03 29.81
CA ASN A 223 -27.74 20.98 30.72
C ASN A 223 -29.16 21.20 31.24
N ARG A 224 -29.53 22.45 31.59
CA ARG A 224 -30.88 22.77 32.07
C ARG A 224 -31.93 22.52 30.99
N TYR A 225 -31.65 22.97 29.76
CA TYR A 225 -32.53 22.77 28.62
C TYR A 225 -32.72 21.28 28.32
N ASN A 226 -31.62 20.53 28.21
CA ASN A 226 -31.66 19.10 27.90
C ASN A 226 -32.37 18.29 28.97
N LYS A 227 -32.11 18.56 30.26
CA LYS A 227 -32.82 17.88 31.36
C LYS A 227 -34.32 18.15 31.31
N ARG A 228 -34.72 19.39 31.04
CA ARG A 228 -36.14 19.75 30.91
C ARG A 228 -36.80 19.04 29.73
N LYS A 229 -36.18 19.11 28.54
CA LYS A 229 -36.70 18.46 27.32
C LYS A 229 -36.74 16.94 27.42
N TYR A 230 -35.73 16.35 28.05
CA TYR A 230 -35.69 14.92 28.29
C TYR A 230 -36.86 14.44 29.15
N LYS A 231 -37.18 15.14 30.25
CA LYS A 231 -38.35 14.83 31.09
C LYS A 231 -39.66 14.92 30.31
N GLU A 232 -39.86 16.02 29.57
CA GLU A 232 -41.03 16.22 28.70
C GLU A 232 -41.21 15.07 27.71
N ILE A 233 -40.13 14.64 27.06
CA ILE A 233 -40.15 13.51 26.10
C ILE A 233 -40.45 12.19 26.80
N ILE A 234 -39.92 11.95 27.99
CA ILE A 234 -40.21 10.72 28.76
C ILE A 234 -41.69 10.67 29.15
N GLU A 235 -42.21 11.75 29.72
CA GLU A 235 -43.62 11.85 30.13
C GLU A 235 -44.55 11.66 28.92
N GLU A 236 -44.23 12.29 27.78
CA GLU A 236 -44.98 12.11 26.54
C GLU A 236 -44.93 10.66 26.05
N LYS A 237 -43.75 10.02 26.06
CA LYS A 237 -43.58 8.61 25.67
C LYS A 237 -44.36 7.66 26.59
N GLN A 238 -44.32 7.88 27.90
CA GLN A 238 -45.08 7.10 28.88
C GLN A 238 -46.58 7.26 28.66
N GLY A 239 -47.06 8.48 28.45
CA GLY A 239 -48.47 8.76 28.13
C GLY A 239 -48.92 8.06 26.84
N LYS A 240 -48.10 8.09 25.78
CA LYS A 240 -48.35 7.37 24.52
C LYS A 240 -48.39 5.85 24.73
N ALA A 241 -47.43 5.29 25.48
CA ALA A 241 -47.37 3.86 25.78
C ALA A 241 -48.62 3.39 26.56
N TRP A 242 -49.07 4.16 27.55
CA TRP A 242 -50.29 3.87 28.29
C TRP A 242 -51.54 3.88 27.39
N LYS A 243 -51.68 4.89 26.53
CA LYS A 243 -52.79 4.97 25.56
C LYS A 243 -52.80 3.77 24.62
N GLN A 244 -51.63 3.37 24.11
CA GLN A 244 -51.49 2.20 23.24
C GLN A 244 -51.85 0.90 23.97
N ALA A 245 -51.36 0.70 25.20
CA ALA A 245 -51.70 -0.47 26.02
C ALA A 245 -53.21 -0.57 26.28
N LYS A 246 -53.86 0.55 26.61
CA LYS A 246 -55.32 0.60 26.81
C LYS A 246 -56.10 0.26 25.53
N LYS A 247 -55.65 0.75 24.37
CA LYS A 247 -56.24 0.39 23.06
C LYS A 247 -56.09 -1.10 22.76
N ARG A 248 -54.91 -1.68 23.00
CA ARG A 248 -54.66 -3.12 22.81
C ARG A 248 -55.57 -3.98 23.71
N ARG A 249 -55.75 -3.59 24.98
CA ARG A 249 -56.69 -4.26 25.90
C ARG A 249 -58.13 -4.18 25.41
N ARG A 250 -58.59 -3.00 24.96
CA ARG A 250 -59.94 -2.82 24.39
C ARG A 250 -60.17 -3.69 23.15
N ASN A 251 -59.20 -3.77 22.24
CA ASN A 251 -59.32 -4.57 21.03
C ASN A 251 -59.36 -6.07 21.34
N LYS A 252 -58.59 -6.55 22.33
CA LYS A 252 -58.62 -7.95 22.77
C LYS A 252 -59.97 -8.36 23.36
N ASN A 253 -60.63 -7.45 24.07
CA ASN A 253 -61.96 -7.69 24.63
C ASN A 253 -63.08 -7.62 23.59
N LYS A 254 -62.84 -7.08 22.39
CA LYS A 254 -63.80 -7.02 21.27
C LYS A 254 -63.69 -8.21 20.30
N SER A 255 -62.61 -8.98 20.35
CA SER A 255 -62.41 -10.16 19.50
C SER A 255 -62.71 -11.48 20.21
N LYS A 256 -63.17 -11.41 21.47
CA LYS A 256 -63.84 -12.49 22.19
C LYS A 256 -65.33 -12.24 22.12
#